data_AF-A0A1C5VK49-F1
#
_entry.id   AF-A0A1C5VK49-F1
#
_cell.length_a   1.000
_cell.length_b   1.000
_cell.length_c   1.000
_cell.angle_alpha   90.00
_cell.angle_beta   90.00
_cell.angle_gamma   90.00
#
_symmetry.space_group_name_H-M   'P 1'
#
loop_
_entity.id
_entity.type
_entity.pdbx_description
1 polymer ?
#
loop_
_entity_poly.entity_id
_entity_poly.type
_entity_poly.pdbx_seq_one_letter_code
_entity_poly.pdbx_strand_id
1 'polypeptide(L)' 'MKKVMTVKDIQEVLGVCDKTAYRLVRKALVSEDMFRVVKLGKIYRIPSESFFNWMDEGCEGIIL' A
#
# COMPACT_ATOMS: atom_id res chain seq x y z
N MET A 1 0.12 16.81 2.86
CA MET A 1 0.04 15.40 2.40
C MET A 1 -0.53 14.53 3.52
N LYS A 2 -1.36 13.53 3.21
CA LYS A 2 -1.98 12.66 4.22
C LYS A 2 -0.92 11.72 4.82
N LYS A 3 -0.83 11.60 6.15
CA LYS A 3 0.14 10.70 6.83
C LYS A 3 -0.29 9.22 6.85
N VAL A 4 -1.60 8.98 6.76
CA VAL A 4 -2.19 7.63 6.81
C VAL A 4 -3.24 7.50 5.73
N MET A 5 -3.07 6.53 4.85
CA MET A 5 -3.93 6.19 3.73
C MET A 5 -4.94 5.09 4.11
N THR A 6 -6.01 5.05 3.34
CA THR A 6 -7.03 4.00 3.28
C THR A 6 -6.83 3.19 2.00
N VAL A 7 -7.54 2.07 1.86
CA VAL A 7 -7.52 1.29 0.62
C VAL A 7 -7.96 2.11 -0.61
N LYS A 8 -8.89 3.06 -0.42
CA LYS A 8 -9.34 3.95 -1.50
C LYS A 8 -8.21 4.87 -1.98
N ASP A 9 -7.46 5.47 -1.06
CA ASP A 9 -6.32 6.31 -1.43
C ASP A 9 -5.27 5.49 -2.21
N ILE A 10 -5.04 4.22 -1.84
CA ILE A 10 -4.13 3.31 -2.58
C ILE A 10 -4.67 3.01 -3.99
N GLN A 11 -5.98 2.80 -4.14
CA GLN A 11 -6.63 2.66 -5.44
C GLN A 11 -6.39 3.91 -6.31
N GLU A 12 -6.57 5.10 -5.74
CA GLU A 12 -6.45 6.36 -6.48
C GLU A 12 -5.01 6.61 -6.91
N VAL A 13 -4.03 6.32 -6.05
CA VAL A 13 -2.60 6.45 -6.38
C VAL A 13 -2.18 5.46 -7.47
N LEU A 14 -2.65 4.22 -7.42
CA LEU A 14 -2.25 3.18 -8.39
C LEU A 14 -3.12 3.16 -9.67
N GLY A 15 -4.24 3.87 -9.69
CA GLY A 15 -5.19 3.84 -10.80
C GLY A 15 -5.85 2.47 -11.02
N VAL A 16 -6.09 1.70 -9.95
CA VAL A 16 -6.62 0.32 -10.01
C VAL A 16 -8.02 0.18 -9.43
N CYS A 17 -8.78 -0.83 -9.87
CA CYS A 17 -10.10 -1.11 -9.30
C CYS A 17 -10.04 -1.55 -7.82
N ASP A 18 -11.16 -1.41 -7.10
CA ASP A 18 -11.28 -1.72 -5.67
C ASP A 18 -10.77 -3.12 -5.34
N LYS A 19 -11.20 -4.11 -6.13
CA LYS A 19 -10.83 -5.51 -5.94
C LYS A 19 -9.32 -5.71 -5.95
N THR A 20 -8.61 -5.00 -6.83
CA THR A 20 -7.15 -5.05 -6.94
C THR A 20 -6.48 -4.37 -5.76
N ALA A 21 -6.93 -3.17 -5.36
CA ALA A 21 -6.38 -2.46 -4.21
C ALA A 21 -6.57 -3.25 -2.89
N TYR A 22 -7.76 -3.80 -2.64
CA TYR A 22 -8.02 -4.65 -1.49
C TYR A 22 -7.18 -5.92 -1.49
N ARG A 23 -6.95 -6.53 -2.66
CA ARG A 23 -6.08 -7.71 -2.77
C ARG A 23 -4.64 -7.36 -2.44
N LEU A 24 -4.13 -6.22 -2.91
CA LEU A 24 -2.78 -5.74 -2.59
C LEU A 24 -2.61 -5.49 -1.09
N VAL A 25 -3.52 -4.72 -0.48
CA VAL A 25 -3.46 -4.39 0.95
C VAL A 25 -3.57 -5.64 1.82
N ARG A 26 -4.36 -6.65 1.43
CA ARG A 26 -4.42 -7.93 2.16
C ARG A 26 -3.15 -8.76 2.03
N LYS A 27 -2.46 -8.71 0.88
CA LYS A 27 -1.14 -9.33 0.74
C LYS A 27 -0.12 -8.64 1.63
N ALA A 28 -0.05 -7.31 1.56
CA ALA A 28 0.85 -6.50 2.37
C ALA A 28 0.62 -6.67 3.89
N LEU A 29 -0.59 -7.02 4.33
CA LEU A 29 -0.88 -7.31 5.74
C LEU A 29 -0.19 -8.59 6.26
N VAL A 30 0.09 -9.57 5.39
CA VAL A 30 0.65 -10.88 5.78
C VAL A 30 2.08 -11.10 5.30
N SER A 31 2.61 -10.19 4.50
CA SER A 31 3.98 -10.20 3.96
C SER A 31 4.85 -9.24 4.75
N GLU A 32 6.07 -9.65 5.10
CA GLU A 32 7.04 -8.81 5.81
C GLU A 32 7.87 -7.93 4.86
N ASP A 33 7.94 -8.31 3.59
CA ASP A 33 8.68 -7.68 2.48
C ASP A 33 7.87 -6.61 1.71
N MET A 34 6.75 -6.16 2.29
CA MET A 34 5.86 -5.15 1.70
C MET A 34 5.70 -3.94 2.61
N PHE A 35 4.88 -2.98 2.18
CA PHE A 35 4.50 -1.84 3.02
C PHE A 35 3.64 -2.26 4.23
N ARG A 36 3.77 -1.52 5.32
CA ARG A 36 3.05 -1.76 6.58
C ARG A 36 1.55 -1.51 6.44
N VAL A 37 0.76 -2.42 7.00
CA VAL A 37 -0.69 -2.27 7.13
C VAL A 37 -1.11 -2.47 8.58
N VAL A 38 -1.88 -1.52 9.12
CA VAL A 38 -2.54 -1.65 10.43
C VAL A 38 -4.01 -1.95 10.21
N LYS A 39 -4.48 -3.08 10.73
CA LYS A 39 -5.89 -3.48 10.65
C LYS A 39 -6.58 -3.24 11.99
N LEU A 40 -7.63 -2.43 11.99
CA LEU A 40 -8.47 -2.13 13.13
C LEU A 40 -9.89 -2.63 12.84
N GLY A 41 -10.20 -3.85 13.28
CA GLY A 41 -11.45 -4.53 12.92
C GLY A 41 -11.54 -4.76 11.41
N LYS A 42 -12.50 -4.07 10.75
CA LYS A 42 -12.70 -4.15 9.28
C LYS A 42 -11.95 -3.06 8.51
N ILE A 43 -11.30 -2.12 9.20
CA ILE A 43 -10.66 -0.95 8.59
C ILE A 43 -9.17 -1.22 8.41
N TYR A 44 -8.64 -0.87 7.23
CA TYR A 44 -7.20 -0.89 6.93
C TYR A 44 -6.66 0.53 6.94
N ARG A 45 -5.50 0.71 7.56
CA ARG A 45 -4.74 1.96 7.61
C ARG A 45 -3.31 1.71 7.18
N ILE A 46 -2.83 2.51 6.24
CA ILE A 46 -1.54 2.35 5.59
C ILE A 46 -0.73 3.62 5.87
N PRO A 47 0.38 3.57 6.63
CA PRO A 47 1.28 4.72 6.75
C PRO A 47 1.79 5.11 5.37
N SER A 48 1.60 6.36 4.95
CA SER A 48 1.91 6.79 3.58
C SER A 48 3.37 6.58 3.24
N GLU A 49 4.27 6.94 4.17
CA GLU A 49 5.72 6.78 4.03
C GLU A 49 6.11 5.32 3.75
N SER A 50 5.56 4.37 4.51
CA SER A 50 5.84 2.94 4.29
C SER A 50 5.39 2.45 2.91
N PHE A 51 4.26 2.95 2.41
CA PHE A 51 3.78 2.61 1.06
C PHE A 51 4.64 3.20 -0.04
N PHE A 52 5.01 4.47 0.05
CA PHE A 52 5.83 5.13 -0.96
C PHE A 52 7.27 4.62 -0.97
N ASN A 53 7.88 4.33 0.19
CA ASN A 53 9.21 3.72 0.25
C ASN A 53 9.22 2.34 -0.44
N TRP A 54 8.20 1.51 -0.18
CA TRP A 54 8.06 0.22 -0.86
C TRP A 54 7.90 0.35 -2.39
N MET A 55 7.20 1.39 -2.86
CA MET A 55 7.11 1.66 -4.31
C MET A 55 8.44 2.13 -4.91
N ASP A 56 9.22 2.90 -4.16
CA ASP A 56 10.52 3.43 -4.58
C ASP A 56 11.57 2.31 -4.67
N GLU A 57 11.66 1.45 -3.65
CA GLU A 57 12.51 0.25 -3.64
C GLU A 57 12.22 -0.69 -4.82
N GLY A 58 10.94 -0.81 -5.22
CA GLY A 58 10.55 -1.57 -6.42
C GLY A 58 10.92 -0.89 -7.75
N CYS A 59 11.07 0.44 -7.76
CA CYS A 59 11.43 1.24 -8.94
C CYS A 59 12.95 1.33 -9.16
N GLU A 60 13.78 1.15 -8.12
CA GLU A 60 15.25 1.10 -8.24
C GLU A 60 15.74 -0.09 -9.08
N GLY A 61 14.90 -1.11 -9.30
CA GLY A 61 15.18 -2.25 -10.17
C GLY A 61 14.92 -2.04 -11.67
N ILE A 62 14.44 -0.87 -12.09
CA ILE A 62 14.16 -0.55 -13.52
C ILE A 62 15.22 0.39 -14.12
N ILE A 63 16.15 0.90 -13.30
CA ILE A 63 17.27 1.73 -13.76
C ILE A 63 18.61 1.06 -13.36
N LEU A 64 18.87 -0.15 -13.87
CA LEU A 64 20.22 -0.70 -14.09
C LEU A 64 20.21 -1.67 -15.27
#